data_AF-A0A7X8CHV1-F1
#
_entry.id   AF-A0A7X8CHV1-F1
#
_cell.length_a   1.000
_cell.length_b   1.000
_cell.length_c   1.000
_cell.angle_alpha   90.00
_cell.angle_beta   90.00
_cell.angle_gamma   90.00
#
_symmetry.space_group_name_H-M   'P 1'
#
loop_
_entity.id
_entity.type
_entity.pdbx_description
1 polymer ?
#
loop_
_entity_poly.entity_id
_entity_poly.type
_entity_poly.pdbx_seq_one_letter_code
_entity_poly.pdbx_strand_id
1 'polypeptide(L)'
;KKEIADDKVLIVDPQGLVHFKSLNDPRIVAFFMDASRRTRRHRMIQRGDDPKAANERITTDDEKFNLRTVTNYDFIIDAETQTIQEVACRVYELYAQKISLL
;
A
#
# COMPACT_ATOMS: atom_id res chain seq x y z
N LYS A 1 -11.08 -9.55 -17.76
CA LYS A 1 -11.02 -8.42 -16.81
C LYS A 1 -12.18 -8.48 -15.78
N LYS A 2 -12.28 -9.54 -14.96
CA LYS A 2 -13.28 -9.61 -13.85
C LYS A 2 -12.69 -9.26 -12.48
N GLU A 3 -11.36 -9.16 -12.40
CA GLU A 3 -10.62 -8.90 -11.15
C GLU A 3 -10.25 -7.43 -10.92
N ILE A 4 -10.56 -6.55 -11.88
CA ILE A 4 -10.35 -5.11 -11.77
C ILE A 4 -11.72 -4.46 -11.92
N ALA A 5 -12.21 -3.86 -10.85
CA ALA A 5 -13.49 -3.18 -10.75
C ALA A 5 -13.42 -2.16 -9.60
N ASP A 6 -14.36 -1.21 -9.59
CA ASP A 6 -14.35 -0.11 -8.61
C ASP A 6 -14.63 -0.57 -7.17
N ASP A 7 -15.25 -1.74 -7.01
CA ASP A 7 -15.57 -2.37 -5.73
C ASP A 7 -14.48 -3.34 -5.25
N LYS A 8 -13.33 -3.36 -5.92
CA LYS A 8 -12.21 -4.27 -5.60
C LYS A 8 -10.99 -3.54 -5.09
N VAL A 9 -10.36 -4.16 -4.09
CA VAL A 9 -9.06 -3.74 -3.55
C VAL A 9 -8.04 -4.85 -3.82
N LEU A 10 -6.87 -4.46 -4.31
CA LEU A 10 -5.76 -5.37 -4.57
C LEU A 10 -4.54 -4.90 -3.77
N ILE A 11 -3.92 -5.84 -3.05
CA ILE A 11 -2.62 -5.61 -2.40
C ILE A 11 -1.57 -6.16 -3.34
N VAL A 12 -0.69 -5.27 -3.80
CA VAL A 12 0.35 -5.61 -4.78
C VAL A 12 1.70 -5.14 -4.27
N ASP A 13 2.74 -5.76 -4.79
CA ASP A 13 4.09 -5.22 -4.67
C ASP A 13 4.36 -4.16 -5.77
N PRO A 14 5.52 -3.50 -5.77
CA PRO A 14 5.83 -2.46 -6.75
C PRO A 14 5.91 -2.96 -8.20
N GLN A 15 6.31 -4.21 -8.44
CA GLN A 15 6.31 -4.78 -9.79
C GLN A 15 4.88 -5.07 -10.27
N GLY A 16 4.03 -5.59 -9.39
CA GLY A 16 2.60 -5.75 -9.64
C GLY A 16 1.94 -4.40 -9.96
N LEU A 17 2.29 -3.34 -9.23
CA LEU A 17 1.79 -1.99 -9.51
C LEU A 17 2.16 -1.51 -10.93
N VAL A 18 3.40 -1.77 -11.39
CA VAL A 18 3.81 -1.46 -12.78
C VAL A 18 2.89 -2.14 -13.78
N HIS A 19 2.54 -3.41 -13.57
CA HIS A 19 1.63 -4.13 -14.46
C HIS A 19 0.24 -3.48 -14.52
N PHE A 20 -0.33 -3.10 -13.37
CA PHE A 20 -1.64 -2.46 -13.34
C PHE A 20 -1.62 -1.05 -13.94
N LYS A 21 -0.59 -0.25 -13.67
CA LYS A 21 -0.46 1.09 -14.26
C LYS A 21 -0.25 1.05 -15.78
N SER A 22 0.32 -0.02 -16.33
CA SER A 22 0.47 -0.21 -17.78
C SER A 22 -0.86 -0.31 -18.53
N LEU A 23 -1.97 -0.58 -17.83
CA LEU A 23 -3.31 -0.60 -18.41
C LEU A 23 -3.83 0.80 -18.77
N ASN A 24 -3.17 1.87 -18.31
CA ASN A 24 -3.55 3.27 -18.52
C ASN A 24 -5.01 3.58 -18.16
N ASP A 25 -5.55 2.87 -17.17
CA ASP A 25 -6.91 3.07 -16.69
C ASP A 25 -6.89 4.09 -15.53
N PRO A 26 -7.50 5.28 -15.70
CA PRO A 26 -7.51 6.32 -14.67
C PRO A 26 -8.26 5.91 -13.40
N ARG A 27 -9.06 4.82 -13.45
CA ARG A 27 -9.77 4.27 -12.30
C ARG A 27 -8.87 3.40 -11.41
N ILE A 28 -7.66 3.06 -11.87
CA ILE A 28 -6.65 2.38 -11.05
C ILE A 28 -5.92 3.43 -10.20
N VAL A 29 -6.38 3.56 -8.96
CA VAL A 29 -5.80 4.44 -7.96
C VAL A 29 -4.91 3.64 -7.02
N ALA A 30 -3.65 4.05 -6.91
CA ALA A 30 -2.62 3.36 -6.15
C ALA A 30 -2.25 4.12 -4.87
N PHE A 31 -2.25 3.41 -3.75
CA PHE A 31 -1.95 3.94 -2.43
C PHE A 31 -0.68 3.29 -1.89
N PHE A 32 0.30 4.10 -1.52
CA PHE A 32 1.49 3.63 -0.82
C PHE A 32 1.26 3.76 0.70
N MET A 33 1.30 2.64 1.41
CA MET A 33 1.09 2.60 2.86
C MET A 33 2.44 2.82 3.56
N ASP A 34 2.67 4.01 4.09
CA ASP A 34 3.93 4.35 4.74
C ASP A 34 3.90 4.02 6.24
N ALA A 35 4.95 3.35 6.70
CA ALA A 35 5.19 3.07 8.10
C ALA A 35 6.68 2.82 8.33
N SER A 36 7.18 3.25 9.48
CA SER A 36 8.59 3.12 9.82
C SER A 36 9.01 1.64 9.89
N ARG A 37 10.29 1.38 9.63
CA ARG A 37 10.92 0.06 9.80
C ARG A 37 10.64 -0.53 11.18
N ARG A 38 10.72 0.32 12.21
CA ARG A 38 10.47 -0.03 13.61
C ARG A 38 9.03 -0.51 13.80
N THR A 39 8.06 0.25 13.30
CA THR A 39 6.63 -0.05 13.46
C THR A 39 6.22 -1.28 12.67
N ARG A 40 6.70 -1.42 11.42
CA ARG A 40 6.50 -2.65 10.63
C ARG A 40 7.02 -3.88 11.37
N ARG A 41 8.26 -3.83 11.89
CA ARG A 41 8.86 -4.93 12.66
C ARG A 41 8.06 -5.24 13.92
N HIS A 42 7.68 -4.22 14.67
CA HIS A 42 6.89 -4.40 15.89
C HIS A 42 5.55 -5.10 15.61
N ARG A 43 4.84 -4.69 14.56
CA ARG A 43 3.58 -5.31 14.13
C ARG A 43 3.75 -6.76 13.69
N MET A 44 4.84 -7.10 12.99
CA MET A 44 5.15 -8.49 12.64
C MET A 44 5.32 -9.37 13.88
N ILE A 45 6.10 -8.91 14.86
CA ILE A 45 6.30 -9.66 16.12
C ILE A 45 5.00 -9.77 16.91
N GLN A 46 4.21 -8.70 17.01
CA GLN A 46 2.91 -8.75 17.69
C GLN A 46 1.92 -9.72 17.04
N ARG A 47 1.99 -9.89 15.71
CA ARG A 47 1.18 -10.86 14.98
C ARG A 47 1.59 -12.31 15.27
N GLY A 48 2.79 -12.53 15.83
CA GLY A 48 3.36 -13.85 16.11
C GLY A 48 4.31 -14.36 15.03
N ASP A 49 4.80 -13.49 14.15
CA ASP A 49 5.83 -13.86 13.18
C ASP A 49 7.13 -14.26 13.91
N ASP A 50 7.85 -15.24 13.36
CA ASP A 50 9.17 -15.59 13.85
C ASP A 50 10.14 -14.38 13.78
N PRO A 51 10.92 -14.07 14.83
CA PRO A 51 11.79 -12.90 14.85
C PRO A 51 12.85 -12.86 13.74
N LYS A 52 13.37 -14.02 13.32
CA LYS A 52 14.36 -14.10 12.25
C LYS A 52 13.68 -13.81 10.90
N ALA A 53 12.55 -14.46 10.63
CA ALA A 53 11.75 -14.22 9.44
C ALA A 53 11.29 -12.75 9.33
N ALA A 54 10.89 -12.13 10.45
CA ALA A 54 10.49 -10.72 10.49
C ALA A 54 11.66 -9.79 10.12
N ASN A 55 12.88 -10.07 10.58
CA ASN A 55 14.06 -9.26 10.25
C ASN A 55 14.46 -9.39 8.77
N GLU A 56 14.42 -10.60 8.23
CA GLU A 56 14.66 -10.86 6.80
C GLU A 56 13.64 -10.10 5.95
N ARG A 57 12.34 -10.25 6.27
CA ARG A 57 11.26 -9.55 5.59
C ARG A 57 11.40 -8.04 5.64
N ILE A 58 11.74 -7.47 6.78
CA ILE A 58 11.95 -6.02 6.92
C ILE A 58 13.06 -5.52 6.00
N THR A 59 14.15 -6.30 5.87
CA THR A 59 15.28 -5.93 5.03
C THR A 59 14.87 -5.96 3.55
N THR A 60 14.18 -7.03 3.13
CA THR A 60 13.63 -7.13 1.78
C THR A 60 12.59 -6.05 1.48
N ASP A 61 11.70 -5.75 2.42
CA ASP A 61 10.65 -4.74 2.24
C ASP A 61 11.25 -3.32 2.16
N ASP A 62 12.31 -3.01 2.91
CA ASP A 62 13.01 -1.71 2.83
C ASP A 62 13.63 -1.47 1.45
N GLU A 63 14.18 -2.50 0.82
CA GLU A 63 14.71 -2.43 -0.54
C GLU A 63 13.59 -2.33 -1.57
N LYS A 64 12.55 -3.16 -1.41
CA LYS A 64 11.47 -3.30 -2.39
C LYS A 64 10.56 -2.07 -2.40
N PHE A 65 10.17 -1.56 -1.23
CA PHE A 65 9.21 -0.47 -1.06
C PHE A 65 9.89 0.89 -0.79
N ASN A 66 11.08 1.12 -1.35
CA ASN A 66 11.77 2.39 -1.19
C ASN A 66 11.08 3.50 -1.98
N LEU A 67 10.65 4.59 -1.32
CA LEU A 67 10.01 5.74 -1.98
C LEU A 67 10.91 6.45 -3.01
N ARG A 68 12.22 6.22 -2.99
CA ARG A 68 13.12 6.72 -4.04
C ARG A 68 13.00 5.96 -5.35
N THR A 69 12.50 4.72 -5.32
CA THR A 69 12.42 3.83 -6.49
C THR A 69 10.98 3.53 -6.89
N VAL A 70 10.05 3.48 -5.94
CA VAL A 70 8.62 3.32 -6.22
C VAL A 70 8.03 4.68 -6.54
N THR A 71 7.65 4.94 -7.79
CA THR A 71 7.18 6.27 -8.24
C THR A 71 5.74 6.30 -8.73
N ASN A 72 5.12 5.15 -8.97
CA ASN A 72 3.84 5.06 -9.71
C ASN A 72 2.62 4.96 -8.79
N TYR A 73 2.73 5.40 -7.54
CA TYR A 73 1.59 5.56 -6.64
C TYR A 73 0.90 6.91 -6.88
N ASP A 74 -0.39 7.03 -6.55
CA ASP A 74 -1.12 8.29 -6.60
C ASP A 74 -1.06 9.03 -5.26
N PHE A 75 -1.09 8.29 -4.16
CA PHE A 75 -1.15 8.85 -2.81
C PHE A 75 -0.27 8.07 -1.84
N ILE A 76 0.25 8.76 -0.82
CA ILE A 76 0.90 8.15 0.36
C ILE A 76 -0.09 8.25 1.51
N ILE A 77 -0.25 7.15 2.24
CA ILE A 77 -1.12 7.03 3.41
C ILE A 77 -0.25 6.81 4.64
N ASP A 78 -0.46 7.62 5.68
CA ASP A 78 0.18 7.45 6.97
C ASP A 78 -0.43 6.24 7.69
N ALA A 79 0.25 5.10 7.60
CA ALA A 79 -0.08 3.90 8.35
C ALA A 79 0.76 3.78 9.63
N GLU A 80 1.52 4.81 10.02
CA GLU A 80 2.31 4.87 11.25
C GLU A 80 1.44 5.35 12.42
N THR A 81 0.82 6.53 12.27
CA THR A 81 0.16 7.23 13.39
C THR A 81 -1.35 7.06 13.40
N GLN A 82 -1.96 6.84 12.23
CA GLN A 82 -3.41 6.74 12.09
C GLN A 82 -3.92 5.34 12.48
N THR A 83 -5.13 5.29 13.03
CA THR A 83 -5.87 4.05 13.27
C THR A 83 -6.31 3.41 11.95
N ILE A 84 -6.65 2.12 11.99
CA ILE A 84 -7.16 1.39 10.81
C ILE A 84 -8.41 2.07 10.24
N GLN A 85 -9.30 2.58 11.09
CA GLN A 85 -10.51 3.27 10.66
C GLN A 85 -10.19 4.58 9.94
N GLU A 86 -9.28 5.39 10.49
CA GLU A 86 -8.86 6.65 9.86
C GLU A 86 -8.18 6.39 8.52
N VAL A 87 -7.30 5.39 8.45
CA VAL A 87 -6.67 4.94 7.21
C VAL A 87 -7.72 4.52 6.17
N ALA A 88 -8.71 3.71 6.57
CA ALA A 88 -9.75 3.23 5.67
C ALA A 88 -10.61 4.38 5.14
N CYS A 89 -11.06 5.30 6.00
CA CYS A 89 -11.78 6.50 5.60
C CYS A 89 -10.94 7.33 4.62
N ARG A 90 -9.65 7.53 4.93
CA ARG A 90 -8.75 8.34 4.11
C ARG A 90 -8.55 7.77 2.71
N VAL A 91 -8.33 6.46 2.60
CA VAL A 91 -8.22 5.76 1.32
C VAL A 91 -9.51 5.92 0.51
N TYR A 92 -10.68 5.72 1.14
CA TYR A 92 -11.97 5.87 0.48
C TYR A 92 -12.21 7.29 -0.05
N GLU A 93 -11.96 8.32 0.76
CA GLU A 93 -12.12 9.72 0.36
C GLU A 93 -11.24 10.09 -0.84
N LEU A 94 -9.95 9.71 -0.79
CA LEU A 94 -9.00 9.98 -1.87
C LEU A 94 -9.37 9.22 -3.15
N TYR A 95 -9.80 7.97 -3.01
CA TYR A 95 -10.30 7.18 -4.13
C TYR A 95 -11.52 7.85 -4.78
N ALA A 96 -12.56 8.15 -3.99
CA ALA A 96 -13.80 8.74 -4.47
C ALA A 96 -13.55 10.10 -5.15
N GLN A 97 -12.70 10.96 -4.58
CA GLN A 97 -12.29 12.22 -5.20
C GLN A 97 -11.57 12.01 -6.54
N LYS A 98 -10.65 11.03 -6.62
CA LYS A 98 -9.84 10.77 -7.81
C LYS A 98 -10.68 10.27 -8.99
N ILE A 99 -11.75 9.52 -8.72
CA ILE A 99 -12.65 8.99 -9.75
C ILE A 99 -13.99 9.75 -9.86
N SER A 100 -14.05 10.96 -9.30
CA SER A 100 -15.21 11.88 -9.38
C SER A 100 -16.53 11.30 -8.84
N LEU A 101 -16.46 10.50 -7.77
CA LEU A 101 -17.65 10.05 -7.03
C LEU A 101 -18.08 11.06 -5.94
N LEU A 102 -17.26 12.07 -5.67
CA LEU A 102 -17.49 13.22 -4.79
C LEU A 102 -17.08 14.49 -5.53
#